data_AF-A0A7V0Z5X9-F1
#
_entry.id   AF-A0A7V0Z5X9-F1
#
_cell.length_a   1.000
_cell.length_b   1.000
_cell.length_c   1.000
_cell.angle_alpha   90.00
_cell.angle_beta   90.00
_cell.angle_gamma   90.00
#
_symmetry.space_group_name_H-M   'P 1'
#
loop_
_entity.id
_entity.type
_entity.pdbx_description
1 polymer ?
#
loop_
_entity_poly.entity_id
_entity_poly.type
_entity_poly.pdbx_seq_one_letter_code
_entity_poly.pdbx_strand_id
1 'polypeptide(L)'
;MDYSFSSTATDPDTESIAIRFAWGDGDTSSWSSYYPSGSTVSMSYSWPSPDTYYVTAQCKDIRGLTSQWSNPHQVVICYTFPDKVIATIPVGTYPRGICVFPSGEYLYVANENDGRVSVIRIPNNTVITNISVGLGPWGVCALPNGQYVYVVNSLSSSVSVIDPSYYSVIGNIYKCRV
;
A
#
# COMPACT_ATOMS: atom_id res chain seq x y z
N MET A 1 -1.56 7.07 -16.24
CA MET A 1 -2.26 6.03 -17.03
C MET A 1 -3.55 6.69 -17.44
N ASP A 2 -3.82 6.79 -18.74
CA ASP A 2 -5.02 7.50 -19.19
C ASP A 2 -6.24 6.59 -19.09
N TYR A 3 -7.26 7.06 -18.38
CA TYR A 3 -8.55 6.40 -18.22
C TYR A 3 -9.53 6.95 -19.25
N SER A 4 -10.29 6.08 -19.92
CA SER A 4 -11.26 6.49 -20.94
C SER A 4 -12.68 6.49 -20.36
N PHE A 5 -13.40 7.57 -20.61
CA PHE A 5 -14.79 7.78 -20.19
C PHE A 5 -15.65 8.04 -21.41
N SER A 6 -16.86 7.49 -21.43
CA SER A 6 -17.82 7.68 -22.52
C SER A 6 -19.18 8.14 -22.02
N SER A 7 -19.86 8.94 -22.84
CA SER A 7 -21.22 9.40 -22.57
C SER A 7 -22.00 9.56 -23.87
N THR A 8 -23.31 9.50 -23.76
CA THR A 8 -24.27 9.63 -24.87
C THR A 8 -25.41 10.52 -24.40
N ALA A 9 -25.88 11.40 -25.28
CA ALA A 9 -27.08 12.21 -25.06
C ALA A 9 -27.92 12.27 -26.33
N THR A 10 -29.19 12.67 -26.20
CA THR A 10 -30.10 12.86 -27.32
C THR A 10 -30.69 14.26 -27.27
N ASP A 11 -30.69 14.94 -28.41
CA ASP A 11 -31.39 16.20 -28.62
C ASP A 11 -32.85 15.93 -29.09
N PRO A 12 -33.88 16.60 -28.52
CA PRO A 12 -35.28 16.42 -28.90
C PRO A 12 -35.60 16.75 -30.35
N ASP A 13 -34.89 17.71 -30.94
CA ASP A 13 -35.07 18.16 -32.32
C ASP A 13 -34.10 17.43 -33.27
N THR A 14 -33.41 16.39 -32.79
CA THR A 14 -32.44 15.55 -33.50
C THR A 14 -31.21 16.29 -34.01
N GLU A 15 -30.88 17.44 -33.41
CA GLU A 15 -29.69 18.20 -33.78
C GLU A 15 -28.40 17.50 -33.33
N SER A 16 -27.28 17.90 -33.94
CA SER A 16 -25.97 17.39 -33.51
C SER A 16 -25.61 17.95 -32.14
N ILE A 17 -24.98 17.11 -31.32
CA ILE A 17 -24.60 17.42 -29.95
C ILE A 17 -23.09 17.38 -29.75
N ALA A 18 -22.61 18.20 -28.84
CA ALA A 18 -21.25 18.11 -28.31
C ALA A 18 -21.31 17.76 -26.81
N ILE A 19 -20.35 16.97 -26.33
CA ILE A 19 -20.26 16.53 -24.93
C ILE A 19 -18.94 17.00 -24.33
N ARG A 20 -18.95 17.33 -23.04
CA ARG A 20 -17.74 17.54 -22.22
C ARG A 20 -17.87 16.83 -20.88
N PHE A 21 -16.74 16.63 -20.22
CA PHE A 21 -16.64 16.01 -18.91
C PHE A 21 -16.03 16.97 -17.88
N ALA A 22 -16.53 16.94 -16.66
CA ALA A 22 -15.84 17.46 -15.49
C ALA A 22 -15.23 16.28 -14.74
N TRP A 23 -13.94 16.36 -14.41
CA TRP A 23 -13.16 15.21 -13.92
C TRP A 23 -13.17 15.06 -12.40
N GLY A 24 -13.85 15.97 -11.69
CA GLY A 24 -14.01 15.92 -10.23
C GLY A 24 -12.84 16.51 -9.44
N ASP A 25 -11.80 17.00 -10.09
CA ASP A 25 -10.62 17.66 -9.49
C ASP A 25 -10.58 19.18 -9.76
N GLY A 26 -11.67 19.73 -10.31
CA GLY A 26 -11.77 21.12 -10.73
C GLY A 26 -11.44 21.33 -12.21
N ASP A 27 -10.89 20.34 -12.90
CA ASP A 27 -10.65 20.40 -14.34
C ASP A 27 -11.91 19.97 -15.13
N THR A 28 -12.10 20.57 -16.30
CA THR A 28 -13.21 20.31 -17.20
C THR A 28 -12.70 20.29 -18.62
N SER A 29 -13.01 19.22 -19.35
CA SER A 29 -12.60 19.08 -20.74
C SER A 29 -13.19 20.18 -21.61
N SER A 30 -12.48 20.49 -22.70
CA SER A 30 -13.09 21.19 -23.83
C SER A 30 -14.29 20.40 -24.36
N TRP A 31 -15.20 21.10 -25.03
CA TRP A 31 -16.28 20.46 -25.77
C TRP A 31 -15.72 19.57 -26.88
N SER A 32 -16.32 18.40 -27.06
CA SER A 32 -16.07 17.58 -28.23
C SER A 32 -16.48 18.30 -29.53
N SER A 33 -16.10 17.72 -30.66
CA SER A 33 -16.78 17.99 -31.93
C SER A 33 -18.27 17.67 -31.81
N TYR A 34 -19.06 18.22 -32.74
CA TYR A 34 -20.46 17.86 -32.87
C TYR A 34 -20.60 16.48 -33.50
N TYR A 35 -21.44 15.64 -32.90
CA TYR A 35 -21.82 14.33 -33.38
C TYR A 35 -23.34 14.22 -33.51
N PRO A 36 -23.87 13.35 -34.37
CA PRO A 36 -25.31 13.12 -34.45
C PRO A 36 -25.93 12.81 -33.08
N SER A 37 -27.15 13.31 -32.81
CA SER A 37 -27.92 12.97 -31.62
C SER A 37 -27.91 11.45 -31.36
N GLY A 38 -27.64 11.05 -30.12
CA GLY A 38 -27.51 9.64 -29.73
C GLY A 38 -26.12 9.02 -29.94
N SER A 39 -25.15 9.77 -30.45
CA SER A 39 -23.77 9.29 -30.58
C SER A 39 -23.07 9.19 -29.22
N THR A 40 -22.23 8.17 -29.07
CA THR A 40 -21.32 8.01 -27.94
C THR A 40 -20.02 8.78 -28.17
N VAL A 41 -19.67 9.63 -27.22
CA VAL A 41 -18.42 10.40 -27.22
C VAL A 41 -17.53 9.90 -26.10
N SER A 42 -16.27 9.61 -26.41
CA SER A 42 -15.27 9.18 -25.43
C SER A 42 -14.13 10.20 -25.29
N MET A 43 -13.66 10.40 -24.06
CA MET A 43 -12.50 11.24 -23.73
C MET A 43 -11.65 10.55 -22.67
N SER A 44 -10.35 10.82 -22.70
CA SER A 44 -9.42 10.26 -21.72
C SER A 44 -8.89 11.30 -20.74
N TYR A 45 -8.66 10.90 -19.49
CA TYR A 45 -8.10 11.74 -18.44
C TYR A 45 -7.15 10.96 -17.51
N SER A 46 -6.16 11.65 -16.94
CA SER A 46 -5.21 11.14 -15.96
C SER A 46 -5.21 12.07 -14.75
N TRP A 47 -5.57 11.56 -13.58
CA TRP A 47 -5.51 12.34 -12.34
C TRP A 47 -4.07 12.47 -11.81
N PRO A 48 -3.72 13.62 -11.22
CA PRO A 48 -2.37 13.88 -10.73
C PRO A 48 -2.06 13.16 -9.41
N SER A 49 -3.09 12.79 -8.64
CA SER A 49 -2.95 12.22 -7.30
C SER A 49 -4.00 11.13 -7.03
N PRO A 50 -3.73 10.21 -6.10
CA PRO A 50 -4.75 9.32 -5.55
C PRO A 50 -5.82 10.08 -4.76
N ASP A 51 -7.07 9.93 -5.17
CA ASP A 51 -8.25 10.40 -4.43
C ASP A 51 -9.51 9.72 -4.99
N THR A 52 -10.66 10.04 -4.42
CA THR A 52 -11.98 9.76 -4.97
C THR A 52 -12.46 10.94 -5.80
N TYR A 53 -12.64 10.71 -7.09
CA TYR A 53 -13.12 11.69 -8.06
C TYR A 53 -14.55 11.38 -8.50
N TYR A 54 -15.31 12.42 -8.83
CA TYR A 54 -16.70 12.31 -9.29
C TYR A 54 -16.79 12.89 -10.70
N VAL A 55 -16.85 12.01 -11.70
CA VAL A 55 -16.90 12.40 -13.12
C VAL A 55 -18.34 12.64 -13.54
N THR A 56 -18.61 13.79 -14.15
CA THR A 56 -19.93 14.14 -14.72
C THR A 56 -19.80 14.58 -16.16
N ALA A 57 -20.83 14.36 -16.97
CA ALA A 57 -20.89 14.79 -18.36
C ALA A 57 -21.98 15.85 -18.56
N GLN A 58 -21.78 16.74 -19.53
CA GLN A 58 -22.77 17.72 -19.98
C GLN A 58 -22.81 17.73 -21.50
N CYS A 59 -23.99 17.88 -22.10
CA CYS A 59 -24.14 18.06 -23.54
C CYS A 59 -24.59 19.48 -23.90
N LYS A 60 -24.35 19.87 -25.16
CA LYS A 60 -24.93 21.05 -25.78
C LYS A 60 -25.36 20.75 -27.22
N ASP A 61 -26.39 21.45 -27.69
CA ASP A 61 -26.82 21.43 -29.10
C ASP A 61 -25.99 22.39 -29.98
N ILE A 62 -26.30 22.42 -31.29
CA ILE A 62 -25.63 23.32 -32.25
C ILE A 62 -26.01 24.79 -32.05
N ARG A 63 -27.11 25.06 -31.34
CA ARG A 63 -27.61 26.40 -30.98
C ARG A 63 -26.97 26.92 -29.69
N GLY A 64 -26.20 26.10 -29.00
CA GLY A 64 -25.47 26.41 -27.77
C GLY A 64 -26.26 26.20 -26.47
N LEU A 65 -27.45 25.61 -26.51
CA LEU A 65 -28.21 25.25 -25.32
C LEU A 65 -27.57 24.04 -24.62
N THR A 66 -27.39 24.13 -23.31
CA THR A 66 -26.71 23.09 -22.51
C THR A 66 -27.68 22.30 -21.64
N SER A 67 -27.44 21.00 -21.50
CA SER A 67 -28.11 20.18 -20.49
C SER A 67 -27.67 20.53 -19.07
N GLN A 68 -28.37 20.00 -18.07
CA GLN A 68 -27.80 19.84 -16.74
C GLN A 68 -26.64 18.83 -16.78
N TRP A 69 -25.78 18.86 -15.77
CA TRP A 69 -24.76 17.83 -15.59
C TRP A 69 -25.43 16.48 -15.27
N SER A 70 -24.82 15.38 -15.75
CA SER A 70 -25.25 14.04 -15.41
C SER A 70 -25.09 13.74 -13.91
N ASN A 71 -25.69 12.64 -13.46
CA ASN A 71 -25.34 12.09 -12.15
C ASN A 71 -23.83 11.77 -12.10
N PRO A 72 -23.17 11.97 -10.95
CA PRO A 72 -21.74 11.73 -10.81
C PRO A 72 -21.41 10.23 -10.85
N HIS A 73 -20.36 9.88 -11.59
CA HIS A 73 -19.76 8.55 -11.58
C HIS A 73 -18.50 8.57 -10.71
N GLN A 74 -18.45 7.72 -9.68
CA GLN A 74 -17.33 7.66 -8.74
C GLN A 74 -16.15 6.91 -9.36
N VAL A 75 -14.96 7.50 -9.28
CA VAL A 75 -13.69 6.92 -9.69
C VAL A 75 -12.72 7.00 -8.52
N VAL A 76 -12.14 5.88 -8.11
CA VAL A 76 -11.16 5.84 -7.01
C VAL A 76 -9.79 5.57 -7.58
N ILE A 77 -8.87 6.52 -7.40
CA ILE A 77 -7.46 6.38 -7.77
C ILE A 77 -6.68 6.10 -6.49
N CYS A 78 -5.90 5.01 -6.49
CA CYS A 78 -5.05 4.62 -5.35
C CYS A 78 -3.59 4.46 -5.81
N TYR A 79 -2.64 4.61 -4.87
CA TYR A 79 -1.28 4.14 -5.11
C TYR A 79 -1.32 2.62 -5.26
N THR A 80 -0.98 2.12 -6.44
CA THR A 80 -0.67 0.71 -6.63
C THR A 80 0.81 0.52 -6.34
N PHE A 81 1.14 -0.03 -5.18
CA PHE A 81 2.44 -0.65 -4.97
C PHE A 81 2.36 -2.00 -5.69
N PRO A 82 2.99 -2.18 -6.86
CA PRO A 82 2.95 -3.47 -7.52
C PRO A 82 3.49 -4.52 -6.55
N ASP A 83 2.95 -5.75 -6.60
CA ASP A 83 3.46 -6.94 -5.90
C ASP A 83 4.84 -7.30 -6.45
N LYS A 84 5.81 -6.42 -6.23
CA LYS A 84 7.17 -6.51 -6.70
C LYS A 84 8.05 -6.64 -5.49
N VAL A 85 8.81 -7.72 -5.44
CA VAL A 85 9.93 -7.85 -4.49
C VAL A 85 10.91 -6.71 -4.77
N ILE A 86 10.99 -5.74 -3.84
CA ILE A 86 11.89 -4.59 -3.94
C ILE A 86 13.28 -4.87 -3.38
N ALA A 87 13.39 -5.86 -2.49
CA ALA A 87 14.64 -6.29 -1.88
C ALA A 87 14.52 -7.71 -1.34
N THR A 88 15.63 -8.46 -1.39
CA THR A 88 15.81 -9.73 -0.68
C THR A 88 17.00 -9.56 0.25
N ILE A 89 16.78 -9.70 1.56
CA ILE A 89 17.81 -9.51 2.58
C ILE A 89 18.29 -10.89 3.04
N PRO A 90 19.57 -11.25 2.84
CA PRO A 90 20.08 -12.53 3.32
C PRO A 90 20.13 -12.51 4.85
N VAL A 91 19.42 -13.45 5.47
CA VAL A 91 19.44 -13.70 6.92
C VAL A 91 19.98 -15.11 7.18
N GLY A 92 19.85 -15.58 8.42
CA GLY A 92 20.21 -16.94 8.79
C GLY A 92 19.34 -18.02 8.15
N THR A 93 19.51 -19.26 8.59
CA THR A 93 18.80 -20.41 8.03
C THR A 93 17.41 -20.60 8.63
N TYR A 94 16.45 -20.89 7.74
CA TYR A 94 15.05 -21.16 8.07
C TYR A 94 14.40 -20.03 8.89
N PRO A 95 14.25 -18.82 8.31
CA PRO A 95 13.62 -17.70 8.99
C PRO A 95 12.14 -17.98 9.27
N ARG A 96 11.67 -17.64 10.47
CA ARG A 96 10.30 -17.91 10.94
C ARG A 96 9.53 -16.65 11.29
N GLY A 97 9.83 -16.09 12.45
CA GLY A 97 9.16 -14.90 12.98
C GLY A 97 9.97 -13.64 12.71
N ILE A 98 9.24 -12.54 12.61
CA ILE A 98 9.80 -11.22 12.36
C ILE A 98 9.11 -10.18 13.25
N CYS A 99 9.85 -9.16 13.67
CA CYS A 99 9.32 -8.05 14.44
C CYS A 99 10.01 -6.73 14.08
N VAL A 100 9.21 -5.71 13.76
CA VAL A 100 9.69 -4.33 13.61
C VAL A 100 9.84 -3.73 15.00
N PHE A 101 10.99 -3.14 15.28
CA PHE A 101 11.24 -2.43 16.53
C PHE A 101 10.49 -1.09 16.54
N PRO A 102 9.99 -0.60 17.69
CA PRO A 102 9.11 0.59 17.73
C PRO A 102 9.70 1.87 17.12
N SER A 103 11.03 2.00 17.07
CA SER A 103 11.65 3.15 16.38
C SER A 103 11.40 3.15 14.87
N GLY A 104 11.00 2.01 14.28
CA GLY A 104 10.86 1.83 12.84
C GLY A 104 12.20 1.66 12.11
N GLU A 105 13.33 1.68 12.81
CA GLU A 105 14.66 1.61 12.20
C GLU A 105 15.24 0.20 12.13
N TYR A 106 14.73 -0.71 12.95
CA TYR A 106 15.28 -2.06 13.10
C TYR A 106 14.22 -3.14 12.95
N LEU A 107 14.65 -4.28 12.42
CA LEU A 107 13.84 -5.46 12.16
C LEU A 107 14.57 -6.69 12.71
N TYR A 108 13.89 -7.49 13.52
CA TYR A 108 14.44 -8.69 14.13
C TYR A 108 13.83 -9.92 13.47
N VAL A 109 14.67 -10.83 12.96
CA VAL A 109 14.24 -12.05 12.27
C VAL A 109 14.79 -13.27 13.01
N ALA A 110 13.91 -14.17 13.46
CA ALA A 110 14.28 -15.44 14.07
C ALA A 110 14.69 -16.46 13.02
N ASN A 111 15.88 -17.03 13.17
CA ASN A 111 16.44 -18.06 12.29
C ASN A 111 16.48 -19.40 13.05
N GLU A 112 15.49 -20.25 12.81
CA GLU A 112 15.18 -21.43 13.63
C GLU A 112 16.38 -22.39 13.75
N ASN A 113 17.02 -22.68 12.62
CA ASN A 113 18.10 -23.67 12.55
C ASN A 113 19.46 -23.12 13.00
N ASP A 114 19.60 -21.79 13.08
CA ASP A 114 20.85 -21.16 13.53
C ASP A 114 20.89 -20.90 15.03
N GLY A 115 19.75 -20.97 15.72
CA GLY A 115 19.65 -20.54 17.12
C GLY A 115 19.97 -19.04 17.30
N ARG A 116 19.67 -18.23 16.29
CA ARG A 116 20.04 -16.81 16.21
C ARG A 116 18.88 -15.94 15.76
N VAL A 117 18.96 -14.66 16.12
CA VAL A 117 18.12 -13.59 15.58
C VAL A 117 18.98 -12.62 14.77
N SER A 118 18.65 -12.42 13.50
CA SER A 118 19.28 -11.37 12.68
C SER A 118 18.64 -10.02 12.97
N VAL A 119 19.46 -9.00 13.19
CA VAL A 119 19.00 -7.60 13.30
C VAL A 119 19.31 -6.89 11.99
N ILE A 120 18.28 -6.37 11.36
CA ILE A 120 18.34 -5.65 10.09
C ILE A 120 18.06 -4.17 10.35
N ARG A 121 18.89 -3.30 9.78
CA ARG A 121 18.61 -1.87 9.69
C ARG A 121 17.73 -1.60 8.48
N ILE A 122 16.54 -1.07 8.70
CA ILE A 122 15.50 -0.88 7.67
C ILE A 122 15.90 0.17 6.62
N PRO A 123 16.44 1.36 6.97
CA PRO A 123 16.76 2.39 5.97
C PRO A 123 17.65 1.96 4.79
N ASN A 124 18.50 0.95 5.00
CA ASN A 124 19.44 0.45 4.00
C ASN A 124 19.38 -1.07 3.81
N ASN A 125 18.41 -1.76 4.42
CA ASN A 125 18.19 -3.20 4.30
C ASN A 125 19.43 -4.06 4.64
N THR A 126 20.26 -3.63 5.59
CA THR A 126 21.50 -4.35 5.97
C THR A 126 21.34 -5.11 7.28
N VAL A 127 21.77 -6.37 7.32
CA VAL A 127 21.98 -7.09 8.60
C VAL A 127 23.17 -6.47 9.32
N ILE A 128 22.94 -5.94 10.52
CA ILE A 128 23.98 -5.29 11.34
C ILE A 128 24.61 -6.22 12.36
N THR A 129 23.86 -7.24 12.81
CA THR A 129 24.36 -8.24 13.76
C THR A 129 23.46 -9.47 13.80
N ASN A 130 23.98 -10.55 14.39
CA ASN A 130 23.22 -11.74 14.71
C ASN A 130 23.38 -12.05 16.19
N ILE A 131 22.25 -12.16 16.90
CA ILE A 131 22.20 -12.37 18.34
C ILE A 131 21.95 -13.85 18.60
N SER A 132 22.87 -14.52 19.29
CA SER A 132 22.67 -15.89 19.75
C SER A 132 21.57 -15.92 20.82
N VAL A 133 20.58 -16.81 20.62
CA VAL A 133 19.46 -17.04 21.54
C VAL A 133 19.40 -18.54 21.88
N GLY A 134 18.23 -19.06 22.25
CA GLY A 134 18.03 -20.50 22.43
C GLY A 134 17.86 -21.27 21.11
N LEU A 135 17.57 -22.56 21.23
CA LEU A 135 17.34 -23.45 20.09
C LEU A 135 15.92 -23.30 19.55
N GLY A 136 15.80 -23.29 18.22
CA GLY A 136 14.53 -23.14 17.52
C GLY A 136 13.82 -21.82 17.80
N PRO A 137 14.47 -20.65 17.63
CA PRO A 137 13.76 -19.38 17.75
C PRO A 137 12.64 -19.30 16.72
N TRP A 138 11.44 -18.96 17.16
CA TRP A 138 10.24 -18.99 16.33
C TRP A 138 9.57 -17.61 16.25
N GLY A 139 8.99 -17.15 17.37
CA GLY A 139 8.33 -15.86 17.45
C GLY A 139 9.27 -14.79 18.02
N VAL A 140 9.15 -13.56 17.52
CA VAL A 140 9.86 -12.39 18.02
C VAL A 140 8.85 -11.28 18.30
N CYS A 141 8.97 -10.58 19.43
CA CYS A 141 8.19 -9.38 19.71
C CYS A 141 9.03 -8.32 20.44
N ALA A 142 8.84 -7.05 20.09
CA ALA A 142 9.44 -5.92 20.77
C ALA A 142 8.41 -5.24 21.67
N LEU A 143 8.83 -4.76 22.84
CA LEU A 143 7.96 -3.94 23.69
C LEU A 143 7.70 -2.60 23.01
N PRO A 144 6.48 -2.02 23.12
CA PRO A 144 6.16 -0.71 22.53
C PRO A 144 7.07 0.44 23.02
N ASN A 145 7.59 0.33 24.25
CA ASN A 145 8.53 1.30 24.81
C ASN A 145 9.98 1.13 24.29
N GLY A 146 10.23 0.13 23.43
CA GLY A 146 11.55 -0.16 22.87
C GLY A 146 12.55 -0.74 23.87
N GLN A 147 12.14 -1.11 25.08
CA GLN A 147 13.11 -1.49 26.10
C GLN A 147 13.71 -2.89 25.83
N TYR A 148 12.89 -3.84 25.42
CA TYR A 148 13.30 -5.24 25.24
C TYR A 148 12.66 -5.89 24.02
N VAL A 149 13.35 -6.89 23.50
CA VAL A 149 12.84 -7.82 22.49
C VAL A 149 12.81 -9.23 23.08
N TYR A 150 11.68 -9.91 22.96
CA TYR A 150 11.48 -11.28 23.44
C TYR A 150 11.47 -12.25 22.26
N VAL A 151 12.13 -13.38 22.47
CA VAL A 151 12.26 -14.43 21.45
C VAL A 151 11.86 -15.75 22.06
N VAL A 152 10.85 -16.40 21.47
CA VAL A 152 10.42 -17.73 21.89
C VAL A 152 11.33 -18.77 21.25
N ASN A 153 11.96 -19.61 22.08
CA ASN A 153 12.84 -20.70 21.65
C ASN A 153 12.11 -22.04 21.85
N SER A 154 11.49 -22.57 20.78
CA SER A 154 10.59 -23.72 20.86
C SER A 154 11.30 -25.00 21.30
N LEU A 155 12.51 -25.23 20.79
CA LEU A 155 13.30 -26.43 21.09
C LEU A 155 13.99 -26.34 22.45
N SER A 156 14.25 -25.13 22.96
CA SER A 156 14.81 -24.92 24.30
C SER A 156 13.76 -24.80 25.41
N SER A 157 12.47 -24.73 25.08
CA SER A 157 11.41 -24.46 26.08
C SER A 157 11.69 -23.21 26.93
N SER A 158 12.22 -22.15 26.30
CA SER A 158 12.62 -20.91 26.96
C SER A 158 12.25 -19.68 26.14
N VAL A 159 12.27 -18.51 26.78
CA VAL A 159 12.17 -17.21 26.12
C VAL A 159 13.43 -16.41 26.41
N SER A 160 14.13 -15.94 25.37
CA SER A 160 15.28 -15.05 25.53
C SER A 160 14.81 -13.59 25.53
N VAL A 161 15.39 -12.79 26.42
CA VAL A 161 15.16 -11.34 26.52
C VAL A 161 16.41 -10.64 26.00
N ILE A 162 16.25 -9.86 24.93
CA ILE A 162 17.31 -9.11 24.27
C ILE A 162 17.22 -7.65 24.67
N ASP A 163 18.36 -7.08 25.05
CA ASP A 163 18.54 -5.63 25.14
C ASP A 163 18.97 -5.09 23.76
N PRO A 164 18.15 -4.24 23.12
CA PRO A 164 18.45 -3.70 21.80
C PRO A 164 19.61 -2.70 21.82
N SER A 165 19.98 -2.14 22.97
CA SER A 165 21.07 -1.17 23.11
C SER A 165 22.45 -1.80 22.89
N TYR A 166 22.56 -3.09 23.23
CA TYR A 166 23.82 -3.86 23.17
C TYR A 166 23.73 -5.06 22.22
N TYR A 167 22.55 -5.33 21.66
CA TYR A 167 22.27 -6.50 20.82
C TYR A 167 22.67 -7.82 21.50
N SER A 168 22.30 -7.96 22.77
CA SER A 168 22.68 -9.12 23.59
C SER A 168 21.52 -9.64 24.41
N VAL A 169 21.50 -10.96 24.65
CA VAL A 169 20.55 -11.58 25.58
C VAL A 169 20.96 -11.21 27.01
N ILE A 170 20.02 -10.63 27.76
CA ILE A 170 20.22 -10.20 29.16
C ILE A 170 19.46 -11.10 30.16
N GLY A 171 18.61 -11.99 29.67
CA GLY A 171 17.86 -12.91 30.52
C GLY A 171 17.23 -14.04 29.73
N ASN A 172 16.99 -15.16 30.41
CA ASN A 172 16.19 -16.26 29.88
C ASN A 172 15.07 -16.56 30.87
N ILE A 173 13.84 -16.63 30.35
CA ILE A 173 12.66 -17.05 31.10
C ILE A 173 12.44 -18.51 30.76
N TYR A 174 12.54 -19.37 31.78
CA TYR A 174 12.30 -20.80 31.66
C TYR A 174 10.92 -21.14 32.19
N LYS A 175 10.35 -22.26 31.71
CA LYS A 175 9.22 -22.88 32.41
C LYS A 175 9.68 -23.31 33.81
N CYS A 176 8.88 -22.99 34.84
CA CYS A 176 9.10 -23.50 36.19
C CYS A 176 9.05 -25.04 36.16
N ARG A 177 10.08 -25.72 36.67
CA ARG A 177 9.99 -27.16 36.94
C ARG A 177 9.06 -27.33 38.13
N VAL A 178 8.01 -28.13 37.95
CA VAL A 178 7.09 -28.58 39.00
C VAL A 178 7.63 -29.88 39.58
#